data_AF-A0A1G9T9L4-F1
#
_entry.id   AF-A0A1G9T9L4-F1
#
_cell.length_a   1.000
_cell.length_b   1.000
_cell.length_c   1.000
_cell.angle_alpha   90.00
_cell.angle_beta   90.00
_cell.angle_gamma   90.00
#
_symmetry.space_group_name_H-M   'P 1'
#
loop_
_entity.id
_entity.type
_entity.pdbx_description
1 polymer ?
#
loop_
_entity_poly.entity_id
_entity_poly.type
_entity_poly.pdbx_seq_one_letter_code
_entity_poly.pdbx_strand_id
1 'polypeptide(L)'
;MRHLRRPHQPGDQWTPANEADQNFGAILLVELVVRPVAYTTFEPGPDPRRGTMAELLALTSVLRVDHLVMRVRAVVETEGQRAPHGGAERIATAVLETCEAFTHRWRNKLLDPPVFNRELTVLEEFLDAIALDLASGLNHGRV
;
A
#
# COMPACT_ATOMS: atom_id res chain seq x y z
N MET A 1 -6.11 12.76 -14.88
CA MET A 1 -7.29 12.39 -14.06
C MET A 1 -8.49 12.15 -14.97
N ARG A 2 -8.74 10.90 -15.38
CA ARG A 2 -9.93 10.54 -16.17
C ARG A 2 -10.49 9.19 -15.71
N HIS A 3 -11.68 9.28 -15.12
CA HIS A 3 -12.74 8.26 -14.95
C HIS A 3 -12.44 7.04 -14.08
N LEU A 4 -12.37 7.26 -12.75
CA LEU A 4 -13.01 6.32 -11.83
C LEU A 4 -14.49 6.21 -12.27
N ARG A 5 -15.00 4.98 -12.46
CA ARG A 5 -16.42 4.78 -12.78
C ARG A 5 -17.29 5.47 -11.73
N ARG A 6 -18.50 5.89 -12.15
CA ARG A 6 -19.43 6.61 -11.27
C ARG A 6 -19.67 5.79 -10.00
N PRO A 7 -19.62 6.43 -8.82
CA PRO A 7 -19.96 5.77 -7.57
C PRO A 7 -21.39 5.21 -7.61
N HIS A 8 -21.61 4.06 -6.97
CA HIS A 8 -22.96 3.53 -6.75
C HIS A 8 -23.77 4.58 -5.98
N GLN A 9 -24.91 5.00 -6.53
CA GLN A 9 -25.81 5.91 -5.83
C GLN A 9 -26.79 5.10 -4.97
N PRO A 10 -27.29 5.67 -3.85
CA PRO A 10 -28.40 5.06 -3.11
C PRO A 10 -29.58 4.81 -4.06
N GLY A 11 -29.88 3.54 -4.35
CA GLY A 11 -30.93 3.13 -5.30
C GLY A 11 -30.46 2.42 -6.56
N ASP A 12 -29.15 2.37 -6.87
CA ASP A 12 -28.67 1.52 -7.97
C ASP A 12 -28.80 0.03 -7.60
N GLN A 13 -28.96 -0.82 -8.61
CA GLN A 13 -29.08 -2.26 -8.40
C GLN A 13 -27.69 -2.87 -8.17
N TRP A 14 -27.53 -3.62 -7.07
CA TRP A 14 -26.33 -4.39 -6.81
C TRP A 14 -26.09 -5.38 -7.94
N THR A 15 -24.94 -5.26 -8.61
CA THR A 15 -24.48 -6.23 -9.61
C THR A 15 -23.38 -7.09 -9.01
N PRO A 16 -23.24 -8.36 -9.44
CA PRO A 16 -22.14 -9.22 -8.99
C PRO A 16 -20.75 -8.60 -9.20
N ALA A 17 -20.58 -7.75 -10.22
CA ALA A 17 -19.33 -7.07 -10.50
C ALA A 17 -19.02 -5.97 -9.47
N ASN A 18 -20.00 -5.16 -9.08
CA ASN A 18 -19.81 -4.10 -8.07
C ASN A 18 -19.64 -4.70 -6.67
N GLU A 19 -20.34 -5.80 -6.36
CA GLU A 19 -20.14 -6.54 -5.11
C GLU A 19 -18.73 -7.12 -5.01
N ALA A 20 -18.21 -7.68 -6.11
CA ALA A 20 -16.84 -8.18 -6.17
C ALA A 20 -15.80 -7.05 -6.02
N ASP A 21 -16.00 -5.88 -6.65
CA ASP A 21 -15.10 -4.72 -6.53
C ASP A 21 -15.09 -4.17 -5.10
N GLN A 22 -16.25 -4.09 -4.46
CA GLN A 22 -16.36 -3.66 -3.06
C GLN A 22 -15.69 -4.64 -2.10
N ASN A 23 -15.91 -5.94 -2.28
CA ASN A 23 -15.27 -6.98 -1.47
C ASN A 23 -13.74 -6.95 -1.63
N PHE A 24 -13.26 -6.79 -2.87
CA PHE A 24 -11.84 -6.61 -3.15
C PHE A 24 -11.30 -5.36 -2.45
N GLY A 25 -11.98 -4.22 -2.56
CA GLY A 25 -11.62 -2.98 -1.87
C GLY A 25 -11.54 -3.14 -0.35
N ALA A 26 -12.46 -3.90 0.25
CA ALA A 26 -12.46 -4.17 1.69
C ALA A 26 -11.27 -5.05 2.13
N ILE A 27 -10.96 -6.10 1.37
CA ILE A 27 -9.80 -6.97 1.65
C ILE A 27 -8.51 -6.16 1.51
N LEU A 28 -8.39 -5.35 0.45
CA LEU A 28 -7.23 -4.47 0.25
C LEU A 28 -7.05 -3.48 1.40
N LEU A 29 -8.15 -2.88 1.89
CA LEU A 29 -8.11 -1.97 3.04
C LEU A 29 -7.55 -2.67 4.30
N VAL A 30 -7.98 -3.91 4.57
CA VAL A 30 -7.45 -4.69 5.71
C VAL A 30 -5.94 -4.88 5.59
N GLU A 31 -5.44 -5.24 4.40
CA GLU A 31 -4.00 -5.42 4.17
C GLU A 31 -3.20 -4.13 4.38
N LEU A 32 -3.76 -3.00 3.98
CA LEU A 32 -3.15 -1.68 4.13
C LEU A 32 -3.19 -1.18 5.57
N VAL A 33 -4.24 -1.48 6.35
CA VAL A 33 -4.35 -1.01 7.75
C VAL A 33 -3.56 -1.89 8.71
N VAL A 34 -3.57 -3.22 8.50
CA VAL A 34 -2.84 -4.18 9.35
C VAL A 34 -1.35 -4.24 8.97
N ARG A 35 -0.88 -3.38 8.06
CA ARG A 35 0.52 -3.34 7.67
C ARG A 35 1.42 -3.18 8.90
N PRO A 36 2.52 -3.95 9.02
CA PRO A 36 3.46 -3.79 10.12
C PRO A 36 4.17 -2.44 9.96
N VAL A 37 3.63 -1.41 10.62
CA VAL A 37 4.13 -0.02 10.59
C VAL A 37 5.64 -0.01 10.83
N ALA A 38 6.39 0.68 9.98
CA ALA A 38 7.81 0.85 10.16
C ALA A 38 8.04 1.91 11.24
N TYR A 39 7.91 1.50 12.51
CA TYR A 39 8.57 2.24 13.57
C TYR A 39 10.06 2.19 13.28
N THR A 40 10.61 3.30 12.79
CA THR A 40 11.74 4.02 13.40
C THR A 40 12.31 4.96 12.36
N THR A 41 12.09 6.27 12.53
CA THR A 41 13.16 7.20 12.18
C THR A 41 14.34 6.87 13.09
N PHE A 42 15.47 6.48 12.50
CA PHE A 42 16.70 6.27 13.25
C PHE A 42 17.60 7.48 13.05
N GLU A 43 18.00 8.13 14.15
CA GLU A 43 18.99 9.18 14.13
C GLU A 43 20.41 8.58 14.06
N PRO A 44 21.19 8.87 13.01
CA PRO A 44 22.60 8.52 12.98
C PRO A 44 23.34 9.42 13.98
N GLY A 45 23.39 9.00 15.24
CA GLY A 45 24.27 9.60 16.23
C GLY A 45 25.75 9.28 15.94
N PRO A 46 26.70 9.93 16.64
CA PRO A 46 28.14 9.72 16.43
C PRO A 46 28.64 8.32 16.85
N ASP A 47 27.79 7.50 17.46
CA ASP A 47 28.12 6.14 17.86
C ASP A 47 28.02 5.18 16.65
N PRO A 48 29.12 4.50 16.25
CA PRO A 48 29.12 3.58 15.11
C PRO A 48 28.14 2.41 15.26
N ARG A 49 27.77 2.00 16.49
CA ARG A 49 26.75 0.97 16.71
C ARG A 49 25.36 1.42 16.28
N ARG A 50 25.09 2.73 16.32
CA ARG A 50 23.84 3.30 15.82
C ARG A 50 23.75 3.19 14.30
N GLY A 51 24.88 3.26 13.60
CA GLY A 51 24.97 3.00 12.15
C GLY A 51 24.55 1.58 11.77
N THR A 52 25.06 0.57 12.46
CA THR A 52 24.65 -0.83 12.22
C THR A 52 23.18 -1.09 12.57
N MET A 53 22.67 -0.50 13.65
CA MET A 53 21.24 -0.63 14.01
C MET A 53 20.33 0.04 12.98
N ALA A 54 20.71 1.23 12.50
CA ALA A 54 20.05 1.96 11.43
C ALA A 54 19.92 1.11 10.15
N GLU A 55 20.99 0.43 9.75
CA GLU A 55 21.00 -0.48 8.61
C GLU A 55 20.05 -1.66 8.79
N LEU A 56 20.05 -2.29 9.96
CA LEU A 56 19.15 -3.41 10.28
C LEU A 56 17.68 -2.98 10.28
N LEU A 57 17.37 -1.79 10.81
CA LEU A 57 16.01 -1.22 10.82
C LEU A 57 15.54 -0.88 9.40
N ALA A 58 16.42 -0.33 8.57
CA ALA A 58 16.13 -0.06 7.16
C ALA A 58 15.84 -1.35 6.39
N LEU A 59 16.69 -2.38 6.54
CA LEU A 59 16.47 -3.70 5.93
C LEU A 59 15.15 -4.33 6.39
N THR A 60 14.84 -4.25 7.68
CA THR A 60 13.58 -4.76 8.23
C THR A 60 12.38 -4.03 7.62
N SER A 61 12.47 -2.72 7.44
CA SER A 61 11.43 -1.92 6.81
C SER A 61 11.22 -2.32 5.34
N VAL A 62 12.32 -2.50 4.58
CA VAL A 62 12.26 -2.99 3.19
C VAL A 62 11.59 -4.37 3.11
N LEU A 63 11.95 -5.30 3.99
CA LEU A 63 11.34 -6.64 4.03
C LEU A 63 9.85 -6.59 4.38
N ARG A 64 9.42 -5.68 5.24
CA ARG A 64 8.00 -5.48 5.58
C ARG A 64 7.20 -4.93 4.41
N VAL A 65 7.75 -3.95 3.68
CA VAL A 65 7.11 -3.43 2.46
C VAL A 65 7.04 -4.53 1.39
N ASP A 66 8.09 -5.35 1.25
CA ASP A 66 8.06 -6.48 0.32
C ASP A 66 7.01 -7.54 0.70
N HIS A 67 6.84 -7.80 2.00
CA HIS A 67 5.76 -8.67 2.46
C HIS A 67 4.37 -8.11 2.15
N LEU A 68 4.17 -6.78 2.27
CA LEU A 68 2.94 -6.13 1.84
C LEU A 68 2.70 -6.32 0.32
N VAL A 69 3.75 -6.17 -0.51
CA VAL A 69 3.68 -6.44 -1.95
C VAL A 69 3.18 -7.86 -2.22
N MET A 70 3.77 -8.88 -1.57
CA MET A 70 3.35 -10.27 -1.76
C MET A 70 1.88 -10.49 -1.39
N ARG A 71 1.41 -9.92 -0.27
CA ARG A 71 0.01 -10.05 0.15
C ARG A 71 -0.94 -9.36 -0.84
N VAL A 72 -0.64 -8.14 -1.27
CA VAL A 72 -1.48 -7.42 -2.23
C VAL A 72 -1.52 -8.14 -3.58
N ARG A 73 -0.39 -8.71 -4.05
CA ARG A 73 -0.37 -9.56 -5.26
C ARG A 73 -1.31 -10.76 -5.11
N ALA A 74 -1.24 -11.47 -3.98
CA ALA A 74 -2.12 -12.60 -3.73
C ALA A 74 -3.61 -12.21 -3.73
N VAL A 75 -3.96 -11.05 -3.16
CA VAL A 75 -5.34 -10.53 -3.21
C VAL A 75 -5.75 -10.21 -4.66
N VAL A 76 -4.90 -9.56 -5.45
CA VAL A 76 -5.19 -9.24 -6.86
C VAL A 76 -5.40 -10.52 -7.68
N GLU A 77 -4.57 -11.53 -7.48
CA GLU A 77 -4.66 -12.81 -8.19
C GLU A 77 -5.94 -13.59 -7.86
N THR A 78 -6.44 -13.46 -6.63
CA THR A 78 -7.61 -14.22 -6.15
C THR A 78 -8.92 -13.46 -6.32
N GLU A 79 -8.97 -12.21 -5.91
CA GLU A 79 -10.18 -11.37 -5.87
C GLU A 79 -10.26 -10.42 -7.06
N GLY A 80 -9.12 -9.95 -7.58
CA GLY A 80 -9.08 -9.07 -8.76
C GLY A 80 -9.68 -9.69 -10.01
N GLN A 81 -9.58 -11.01 -10.18
CA GLN A 81 -10.21 -11.73 -11.30
C GLN A 81 -11.74 -11.64 -11.30
N ARG A 82 -12.36 -11.40 -10.13
CA ARG A 82 -13.82 -11.29 -9.99
C ARG A 82 -14.34 -9.89 -10.35
N ALA A 83 -13.47 -8.88 -10.34
CA ALA A 83 -13.79 -7.50 -10.69
C ALA A 83 -12.71 -6.87 -11.61
N PRO A 84 -12.51 -7.42 -12.83
CA PRO A 84 -11.53 -6.87 -13.75
C PRO A 84 -11.93 -5.45 -14.16
N HIS A 85 -10.96 -4.53 -14.08
CA HIS A 85 -11.06 -3.09 -14.31
C HIS A 85 -11.83 -2.30 -13.24
N GLY A 86 -12.01 -2.90 -12.07
CA GLY A 86 -12.61 -2.30 -10.88
C GLY A 86 -11.84 -1.11 -10.31
N GLY A 87 -12.49 -0.36 -9.43
CA GLY A 87 -11.87 0.68 -8.61
C GLY A 87 -10.76 0.11 -7.74
N ALA A 88 -11.03 -1.02 -7.06
CA ALA A 88 -10.08 -1.67 -6.16
C ALA A 88 -8.84 -2.20 -6.90
N GLU A 89 -9.00 -2.74 -8.11
CA GLU A 89 -7.87 -3.25 -8.91
C GLU A 89 -6.89 -2.13 -9.28
N ARG A 90 -7.39 -0.97 -9.72
CA ARG A 90 -6.53 0.18 -10.03
C ARG A 90 -5.74 0.65 -8.81
N ILE A 91 -6.39 0.64 -7.64
CA ILE A 91 -5.76 1.03 -6.38
C ILE A 91 -4.68 0.00 -6.00
N ALA A 92 -4.99 -1.29 -6.09
CA ALA A 92 -4.03 -2.36 -5.82
C ALA A 92 -2.80 -2.26 -6.72
N THR A 93 -2.97 -2.01 -8.02
CA THR A 93 -1.86 -1.79 -8.96
C THR A 93 -1.00 -0.60 -8.55
N ALA A 94 -1.59 0.53 -8.18
CA ALA A 94 -0.83 1.70 -7.74
C ALA A 94 -0.03 1.44 -6.45
N VAL A 95 -0.60 0.68 -5.50
CA VAL A 95 0.10 0.22 -4.29
C VAL A 95 1.30 -0.65 -4.68
N LEU A 96 1.08 -1.65 -5.54
CA LEU A 96 2.14 -2.57 -5.98
C LEU A 96 3.29 -1.84 -6.66
N GLU A 97 2.99 -0.99 -7.65
CA GLU A 97 4.01 -0.23 -8.40
C GLU A 97 4.87 0.63 -7.45
N THR A 98 4.23 1.32 -6.51
CA THR A 98 4.94 2.23 -5.59
C THR A 98 5.78 1.46 -4.58
N CYS A 99 5.23 0.40 -3.98
CA CYS A 99 5.95 -0.42 -3.01
C CYS A 99 7.10 -1.21 -3.66
N GLU A 100 6.91 -1.73 -4.87
CA GLU A 100 7.97 -2.44 -5.60
C GLU A 100 9.10 -1.52 -6.03
N ALA A 101 8.78 -0.31 -6.49
CA ALA A 101 9.79 0.70 -6.79
C ALA A 101 10.62 1.03 -5.54
N PHE A 102 9.97 1.17 -4.38
CA PHE A 102 10.64 1.40 -3.11
C PHE A 102 11.55 0.24 -2.71
N THR A 103 11.05 -1.00 -2.70
CA THR A 103 11.85 -2.16 -2.28
C THR A 103 12.98 -2.45 -3.26
N HIS A 104 12.72 -2.36 -4.56
CA HIS A 104 13.74 -2.53 -5.59
C HIS A 104 14.88 -1.51 -5.43
N ARG A 105 14.55 -0.24 -5.18
CA ARG A 105 15.55 0.81 -4.97
C ARG A 105 16.42 0.52 -3.75
N TRP A 106 15.81 0.25 -2.60
CA TRP A 106 16.54 0.12 -1.33
C TRP A 106 17.18 -1.25 -1.11
N ARG A 107 16.86 -2.24 -1.94
CA ARG A 107 17.64 -3.49 -2.06
C ARG A 107 18.97 -3.32 -2.79
N ASN A 108 19.03 -2.37 -3.72
CA ASN A 108 20.16 -2.25 -4.67
C ASN A 108 21.01 -0.98 -4.46
N LYS A 109 20.63 -0.11 -3.53
CA LYS A 109 21.32 1.17 -3.28
C LYS A 109 22.01 1.14 -1.91
N LEU A 110 23.19 1.77 -1.82
CA LEU A 110 23.82 2.05 -0.54
C LEU A 110 22.88 2.86 0.36
N LEU A 111 22.81 2.48 1.64
CA LEU A 111 21.91 3.12 2.59
C LEU A 111 22.41 4.53 2.94
N ASP A 112 21.55 5.51 2.70
CA ASP A 112 21.67 6.87 3.20
C ASP A 112 20.51 7.10 4.18
N PRO A 113 20.76 7.09 5.51
CA PRO A 113 19.72 7.16 6.54
C PRO A 113 18.72 8.33 6.39
N PRO A 114 19.15 9.60 6.25
CA PRO A 114 18.23 10.71 5.95
C PRO A 114 17.33 10.47 4.73
N VAL A 115 17.91 9.99 3.63
CA VAL A 115 17.17 9.80 2.37
C VAL A 115 16.21 8.63 2.49
N PHE A 116 16.62 7.54 3.13
CA PHE A 116 15.79 6.39 3.41
C PHE A 116 14.58 6.77 4.25
N ASN A 117 14.79 7.45 5.38
CA ASN A 117 13.72 7.87 6.28
C ASN A 117 12.72 8.76 5.55
N ARG A 118 13.20 9.74 4.77
CA ARG A 118 12.32 10.62 3.99
C ARG A 118 11.47 9.84 3.00
N GLU A 119 12.06 8.93 2.24
CA GLU A 119 11.33 8.15 1.23
C GLU A 119 10.36 7.16 1.86
N LEU A 120 10.74 6.55 2.99
CA LEU A 120 9.86 5.68 3.76
C LEU A 120 8.65 6.46 4.28
N THR A 121 8.85 7.65 4.86
CA THR A 121 7.75 8.52 5.32
C THR A 121 6.80 8.89 4.17
N VAL A 122 7.34 9.26 3.00
CA VAL A 122 6.49 9.56 1.82
C VAL A 122 5.68 8.34 1.38
N LEU A 123 6.28 7.14 1.40
CA LEU A 123 5.57 5.91 1.10
C LEU A 123 4.45 5.65 2.12
N GLU A 124 4.72 5.81 3.41
CA GLU A 124 3.73 5.59 4.47
C GLU A 124 2.55 6.56 4.38
N GLU A 125 2.83 7.86 4.17
CA GLU A 125 1.80 8.88 3.94
C GLU A 125 0.92 8.56 2.73
N PHE A 126 1.52 8.07 1.64
CA PHE A 126 0.78 7.61 0.46
C PHE A 126 -0.13 6.42 0.76
N LEU A 127 0.38 5.41 1.48
CA LEU A 127 -0.40 4.23 1.87
C LEU A 127 -1.55 4.58 2.83
N ASP A 128 -1.34 5.54 3.74
CA ASP A 128 -2.40 6.08 4.60
C ASP A 128 -3.47 6.83 3.81
N ALA A 129 -3.08 7.67 2.86
CA ALA A 129 -4.04 8.36 2.00
C ALA A 129 -4.91 7.37 1.22
N ILE A 130 -4.31 6.31 0.66
CA ILE A 130 -5.07 5.25 -0.02
C ILE A 130 -6.01 4.53 0.93
N ALA A 131 -5.55 4.15 2.14
CA ALA A 131 -6.39 3.45 3.10
C ALA A 131 -7.60 4.32 3.51
N LEU A 132 -7.40 5.61 3.74
CA LEU A 132 -8.48 6.55 4.05
C LEU A 132 -9.45 6.71 2.88
N ASP A 133 -8.94 6.82 1.65
CA ASP A 133 -9.76 6.94 0.45
C ASP A 133 -10.56 5.66 0.18
N LEU A 134 -9.97 4.48 0.37
CA LEU A 134 -10.67 3.19 0.29
C LEU A 134 -11.77 3.09 1.35
N ALA A 135 -11.47 3.39 2.61
CA ALA A 135 -12.45 3.36 3.69
C ALA A 135 -13.62 4.31 3.42
N SER A 136 -13.32 5.54 2.96
CA SER A 136 -14.33 6.51 2.54
C SER A 136 -15.14 5.99 1.35
N GLY A 137 -14.48 5.44 0.33
CA GLY A 137 -15.12 4.90 -0.85
C GLY A 137 -16.08 3.76 -0.53
N LEU A 138 -15.66 2.81 0.31
CA LEU A 138 -16.49 1.69 0.77
C LEU A 138 -17.73 2.15 1.53
N ASN A 139 -17.56 3.12 2.46
CA ASN A 139 -18.68 3.69 3.23
C ASN A 139 -19.72 4.41 2.35
N HIS A 140 -19.33 4.86 1.16
CA HIS A 140 -20.19 5.57 0.21
C HIS A 140 -20.56 4.74 -1.03
N GLY A 141 -20.21 3.44 -1.09
CA GLY A 141 -20.47 2.57 -2.24
C GLY A 141 -19.74 2.97 -3.53
N ARG A 142 -18.55 3.57 -3.42
CA ARG A 142 -17.83 4.20 -4.57
C ARG A 142 -16.66 3.39 -5.11
N VAL A 143 -16.29 2.31 -4.44
CA VAL A 143 -15.20 1.41 -4.85
C VAL A 143 -15.79 0.30 -5.67
#